data_AF-A0A4Q7FMC1-F1
#
_entry.id   AF-A0A4Q7FMC1-F1
#
_cell.length_a   1.000
_cell.length_b   1.000
_cell.length_c   1.000
_cell.angle_alpha   90.00
_cell.angle_beta   90.00
_cell.angle_gamma   90.00
#
_symmetry.space_group_name_H-M   'P 1'
#
loop_
_entity.id
_entity.type
_entity.pdbx_description
1 polymer ?
#
loop_
_entity_poly.entity_id
_entity_poly.type
_entity_poly.pdbx_seq_one_letter_code
_entity_poly.pdbx_strand_id
1 'polypeptide(L)'
;MRARPVLLLSIAVAASFMSGLTAHASPVCIKERTPFAFSEDSVRWTMSIAPGADCIQGLRWSYMQIFTVSVVSGPSWGQLAVVGSGFRYSAGNETPGADKFTLVISGKSRHHRGTSTLEVEVNPQ
;
A
#
# COMPACT_ATOMS: atom_id res chain seq x y z
N MET A 1 63.10 -34.90 20.37
CA MET A 1 62.44 -33.59 20.46
C MET A 1 61.87 -33.21 19.09
N ARG A 2 60.55 -33.24 18.91
CA ARG A 2 59.84 -32.59 17.79
C ARG A 2 58.39 -32.40 18.21
N ALA A 3 58.06 -31.16 18.62
CA ALA A 3 56.70 -30.76 18.96
C ALA A 3 55.93 -30.48 17.66
N ARG A 4 54.70 -31.00 17.56
CA ARG A 4 53.74 -30.68 16.51
C ARG A 4 52.83 -29.54 16.99
N PRO A 5 52.55 -28.51 16.17
CA PRO A 5 51.59 -27.49 16.53
C PRO A 5 50.18 -28.06 16.31
N VAL A 6 49.38 -28.09 17.38
CA VAL A 6 47.95 -28.37 17.29
C VAL A 6 47.27 -27.08 16.86
N LEU A 7 46.76 -27.04 15.63
CA LEU A 7 45.93 -25.94 15.15
C LEU A 7 44.59 -25.98 15.90
N LEU A 8 44.34 -24.97 16.73
CA LEU A 8 43.04 -24.73 17.36
C LEU A 8 42.11 -24.11 16.31
N LEU A 9 41.11 -24.88 15.84
CA LEU A 9 40.00 -24.35 15.06
C LEU A 9 39.00 -23.67 16.01
N SER A 10 39.02 -22.34 16.03
CA SER A 10 37.97 -21.54 16.69
C SER A 10 36.71 -21.52 15.83
N ILE A 11 35.68 -22.25 16.22
CA ILE A 11 34.35 -22.19 15.59
C ILE A 11 33.58 -21.02 16.23
N ALA A 12 33.46 -19.90 15.52
CA ALA A 12 32.58 -18.81 15.90
C ALA A 12 31.15 -19.10 15.39
N VAL A 13 30.24 -19.45 16.29
CA VAL A 13 28.80 -19.56 15.97
C VAL A 13 28.20 -18.17 16.07
N ALA A 14 27.95 -17.52 14.94
CA ALA A 14 27.22 -16.26 14.89
C ALA A 14 25.71 -16.54 15.04
N ALA A 15 25.17 -16.34 16.24
CA ALA A 15 23.72 -16.41 16.48
C ALA A 15 23.06 -15.13 15.94
N SER A 16 22.43 -15.22 14.77
CA SER A 16 21.65 -14.12 14.19
C SER A 16 20.32 -13.98 14.93
N PHE A 17 20.20 -12.99 15.83
CA PHE A 17 18.91 -12.57 16.36
C PHE A 17 18.12 -11.86 15.25
N MET A 18 17.30 -12.61 14.53
CA MET A 18 16.28 -12.03 13.65
C MET A 18 15.17 -11.45 14.55
N SER A 19 15.30 -10.17 14.91
CA SER A 19 14.18 -9.39 15.41
C SER A 19 13.10 -9.34 14.34
N GLY A 20 12.11 -10.22 14.45
CA GLY A 20 10.98 -10.24 13.52
C GLY A 20 10.19 -8.93 13.63
N LEU A 21 10.23 -8.09 12.60
CA LEU A 21 9.26 -7.01 12.48
C LEU A 21 7.88 -7.66 12.38
N THR A 22 7.00 -7.36 13.33
CA THR A 22 5.61 -7.78 13.27
C THR A 22 4.95 -7.04 12.11
N ALA A 23 4.56 -7.77 11.06
CA ALA A 23 3.77 -7.21 9.98
C ALA A 23 2.33 -6.99 10.49
N HIS A 24 2.02 -5.78 10.92
CA HIS A 24 0.65 -5.41 11.23
C HIS A 24 -0.09 -5.12 9.93
N ALA A 25 -1.17 -5.85 9.67
CA ALA A 25 -2.09 -5.48 8.60
C ALA A 25 -2.74 -4.14 8.97
N SER A 26 -2.71 -3.15 8.06
CA SER A 26 -3.48 -1.93 8.26
C SER A 26 -4.95 -2.30 8.48
N PRO A 27 -5.63 -1.72 9.48
CA PRO A 27 -7.07 -1.88 9.62
C PRO A 27 -7.77 -1.40 8.34
N VAL A 28 -8.99 -1.89 8.10
CA VAL A 28 -9.78 -1.49 6.92
C VAL A 28 -10.06 0.01 7.00
N CYS A 29 -9.35 0.79 6.19
CA CYS A 29 -9.46 2.24 6.14
C CYS A 29 -10.62 2.71 5.25
N ILE A 30 -10.95 1.97 4.20
CA ILE A 30 -12.04 2.32 3.27
C ILE A 30 -13.37 1.76 3.80
N LYS A 31 -14.36 2.64 4.00
CA LYS A 31 -15.69 2.25 4.52
C LYS A 31 -16.52 1.52 3.47
N GLU A 32 -16.58 2.08 2.26
CA GLU A 32 -17.39 1.55 1.16
C GLU A 32 -16.56 1.49 -0.13
N ARG A 33 -16.50 0.30 -0.74
CA ARG A 33 -15.77 0.05 -1.98
C ARG A 33 -16.75 -0.29 -3.09
N THR A 34 -17.10 0.71 -3.88
CA THR A 34 -17.83 0.51 -5.13
C THR A 34 -16.85 0.05 -6.23
N PRO A 35 -17.20 -0.99 -7.02
CA PRO A 35 -16.39 -1.41 -8.15
C PRO A 35 -16.45 -0.39 -9.29
N PHE A 36 -15.38 -0.34 -10.09
CA PHE A 36 -15.30 0.43 -11.33
C PHE A 36 -15.30 -0.48 -12.57
N ALA A 37 -15.76 0.03 -13.71
CA ALA A 37 -16.07 -0.79 -14.88
C ALA A 37 -14.99 -0.81 -15.97
N PHE A 38 -13.98 0.06 -15.87
CA PHE A 38 -13.02 0.37 -16.95
C PHE A 38 -13.69 0.87 -18.22
N SER A 39 -14.70 1.74 -18.08
CA SER A 39 -15.49 2.30 -19.17
C SER A 39 -15.47 3.83 -19.18
N GLU A 40 -14.33 4.42 -18.83
CA GLU A 40 -14.16 5.88 -18.64
C GLU A 40 -15.04 6.43 -17.50
N ASP A 41 -15.42 5.56 -16.57
CA ASP A 41 -16.22 5.89 -15.40
C ASP A 41 -15.39 6.53 -14.29
N SER A 42 -16.06 7.37 -13.48
CA SER A 42 -15.50 7.95 -12.26
C SER A 42 -16.22 7.40 -11.03
N VAL A 43 -15.47 6.88 -10.08
CA VAL A 43 -15.99 6.35 -8.81
C VAL A 43 -15.40 7.12 -7.63
N ARG A 44 -16.20 7.27 -6.57
CA ARG A 44 -15.79 7.97 -5.34
C ARG A 44 -15.77 7.01 -4.17
N TRP A 45 -14.67 6.99 -3.44
CA TRP A 45 -14.50 6.25 -2.19
C TRP A 45 -14.22 7.20 -1.04
N THR A 46 -14.48 6.70 0.17
CA THR A 46 -14.17 7.41 1.40
C THR A 46 -13.41 6.50 2.35
N MET A 47 -12.35 7.03 2.96
CA MET A 47 -11.63 6.41 4.06
C MET A 47 -11.60 7.26 5.32
N SER A 48 -11.36 6.59 6.45
CA SER A 48 -11.00 7.25 7.71
C SER A 48 -9.66 6.74 8.21
N ILE A 49 -8.80 7.64 8.70
CA ILE A 49 -7.46 7.28 9.15
C ILE A 49 -7.02 8.12 10.36
N ALA A 50 -6.33 7.49 11.31
CA ALA A 50 -5.72 8.16 12.46
C ALA A 50 -4.42 8.89 12.07
N PRO A 51 -4.00 9.93 12.80
CA PRO A 51 -2.70 10.58 12.60
C PRO A 51 -1.54 9.56 12.73
N GLY A 52 -0.54 9.69 11.86
CA GLY A 52 0.64 8.82 11.81
C GLY A 52 0.39 7.39 11.32
N ALA A 53 -0.84 7.06 10.90
CA ALA A 53 -1.18 5.72 10.42
C ALA A 53 -1.02 5.57 8.90
N ASP A 54 -0.84 4.32 8.47
CA ASP A 54 -0.79 3.91 7.07
C ASP A 54 -2.05 3.13 6.67
N CYS A 55 -2.59 3.45 5.50
CA CYS A 55 -3.67 2.74 4.83
C CYS A 55 -3.13 2.16 3.52
N ILE A 56 -3.09 0.83 3.41
CA ILE A 56 -2.74 0.13 2.16
C ILE A 56 -4.01 -0.50 1.60
N GLN A 57 -4.37 -0.10 0.38
CA GLN A 57 -5.59 -0.55 -0.27
C GLN A 57 -5.32 -1.14 -1.65
N GLY A 58 -5.68 -2.41 -1.82
CA GLY A 58 -5.74 -3.07 -3.13
C GLY A 58 -6.98 -2.64 -3.91
N LEU A 59 -6.84 -2.44 -5.21
CA LEU A 59 -7.91 -1.97 -6.11
C LEU A 59 -8.57 -3.10 -6.90
N ARG A 60 -8.19 -4.36 -6.69
CA ARG A 60 -8.64 -5.50 -7.52
C ARG A 60 -9.88 -6.20 -6.93
N TRP A 61 -10.84 -6.51 -7.80
CA TRP A 61 -11.90 -7.51 -7.56
C TRP A 61 -11.59 -8.80 -8.32
N SER A 62 -12.24 -9.91 -7.93
CA SER A 62 -11.95 -11.25 -8.48
C SER A 62 -12.07 -11.35 -10.01
N TYR A 63 -12.96 -10.56 -10.62
CA TYR A 63 -13.23 -10.56 -12.06
C TYR A 63 -12.45 -9.47 -12.83
N MET A 64 -11.52 -8.78 -12.17
CA MET A 64 -10.75 -7.67 -12.74
C MET A 64 -9.26 -7.97 -12.82
N GLN A 65 -8.63 -7.38 -13.82
CA GLN A 65 -7.17 -7.30 -13.94
C GLN A 65 -6.78 -5.83 -14.07
N ILE A 66 -5.88 -5.38 -13.21
CA ILE A 66 -5.31 -4.03 -13.25
C ILE A 66 -3.97 -4.10 -13.99
N PHE A 67 -3.76 -3.17 -14.91
CA PHE A 67 -2.51 -3.03 -15.65
C PHE A 67 -1.65 -1.91 -15.07
N THR A 68 -2.24 -0.73 -14.85
CA THR A 68 -1.54 0.42 -14.27
C THR A 68 -2.42 1.18 -13.29
N VAL A 69 -1.77 1.83 -12.32
CA VAL A 69 -2.37 2.80 -11.41
C VAL A 69 -1.49 4.04 -11.47
N SER A 70 -2.09 5.19 -11.75
CA SER A 70 -1.38 6.46 -11.87
C SER A 70 -2.05 7.51 -11.00
N VAL A 71 -1.25 8.36 -10.35
CA VAL A 71 -1.76 9.50 -9.58
C VAL A 71 -2.05 10.64 -10.54
N VAL A 72 -3.28 11.15 -10.51
CA VAL A 72 -3.70 12.36 -11.26
C VAL A 72 -3.54 13.59 -10.37
N SER A 73 -4.00 13.49 -9.12
CA SER A 73 -3.82 14.52 -8.10
C SER A 73 -3.46 13.87 -6.78
N GLY A 74 -2.45 14.43 -6.10
CA GLY A 74 -2.01 13.96 -4.80
C GLY A 74 -2.78 14.61 -3.64
N PRO A 75 -2.66 14.03 -2.43
CA PRO A 75 -3.15 14.63 -1.20
C PRO A 75 -2.46 15.96 -0.86
N SER A 76 -3.14 16.81 -0.11
CA SER A 76 -2.63 18.07 0.43
C SER A 76 -1.83 17.89 1.73
N TRP A 77 -2.16 16.88 2.54
CA TRP A 77 -1.61 16.70 3.89
C TRP A 77 -0.83 15.39 4.04
N GLY A 78 -1.39 14.28 3.56
CA GLY A 78 -0.74 12.98 3.62
C GLY A 78 0.28 12.75 2.51
N GLN A 79 0.86 11.55 2.49
CA GLN A 79 1.66 11.06 1.37
C GLN A 79 0.95 9.91 0.68
N LEU A 80 1.03 9.87 -0.66
CA LEU A 80 0.43 8.83 -1.48
C LEU A 80 1.51 8.13 -2.31
N ALA A 81 1.51 6.80 -2.26
CA ALA A 81 2.37 5.97 -3.08
C ALA A 81 1.56 4.88 -3.79
N VAL A 82 1.91 4.59 -5.05
CA VAL A 82 1.36 3.43 -5.76
C VAL A 82 2.15 2.18 -5.33
N VAL A 83 1.44 1.14 -4.88
CA VAL A 83 2.04 -0.12 -4.44
C VAL A 83 1.34 -1.29 -5.13
N GLY A 84 2.03 -1.90 -6.11
CA GLY A 84 1.45 -2.96 -6.94
C GLY A 84 0.17 -2.50 -7.65
N SER A 85 -0.91 -3.28 -7.54
CA SER A 85 -2.24 -2.93 -8.08
C SER A 85 -3.11 -2.17 -7.07
N GLY A 86 -2.51 -1.24 -6.34
CA GLY A 86 -3.13 -0.54 -5.23
C GLY A 86 -2.37 0.72 -4.85
N PHE A 87 -2.72 1.29 -3.70
CA PHE A 87 -2.07 2.48 -3.17
C PHE A 87 -1.81 2.33 -1.67
N ARG A 88 -0.84 3.12 -1.19
CA ARG A 88 -0.62 3.41 0.22
C ARG A 88 -0.83 4.90 0.45
N TYR A 89 -1.69 5.23 1.39
CA TYR A 89 -1.79 6.57 1.95
C TYR A 89 -1.19 6.57 3.35
N SER A 90 -0.30 7.51 3.63
CA SER A 90 0.34 7.73 4.93
C SER A 90 -0.13 9.06 5.50
N ALA A 91 -0.75 9.04 6.67
CA ALA A 91 -1.14 10.26 7.38
C ALA A 91 0.06 10.88 8.09
N GLY A 92 0.17 12.20 8.07
CA GLY A 92 1.10 12.92 8.94
C GLY A 92 0.77 12.71 10.43
N ASN A 93 1.73 12.99 11.31
CA ASN A 93 1.57 12.85 12.77
C ASN A 93 0.68 13.93 13.40
N GLU A 94 0.53 15.08 12.73
CA GLU A 94 -0.39 16.13 13.12
C GLU A 94 -1.82 15.75 12.74
N THR A 95 -2.83 16.25 13.46
CA THR A 95 -4.24 16.04 13.10
C THR A 95 -4.52 16.67 11.73
N PRO A 96 -4.61 15.87 10.65
CA PRO A 96 -4.78 16.43 9.33
C PRO A 96 -6.22 16.94 9.16
N GLY A 97 -6.41 17.99 8.38
CA GLY A 97 -7.72 18.28 7.83
C GLY A 97 -8.19 17.17 6.89
N ALA A 98 -9.41 17.28 6.37
CA ALA A 98 -9.86 16.42 5.29
C ALA A 98 -8.88 16.49 4.10
N ASP A 99 -8.62 15.34 3.47
CA ASP A 99 -7.71 15.21 2.35
C ASP A 99 -8.39 14.53 1.16
N LYS A 100 -7.80 14.65 -0.03
CA LYS A 100 -8.33 14.04 -1.25
C LYS A 100 -7.22 13.75 -2.25
N PHE A 101 -7.35 12.64 -2.95
CA PHE A 101 -6.50 12.33 -4.10
C PHE A 101 -7.30 11.63 -5.20
N THR A 102 -6.76 11.69 -6.42
CA THR A 102 -7.38 11.07 -7.59
C THR A 102 -6.39 10.16 -8.29
N LEU A 103 -6.84 8.96 -8.61
CA LEU A 103 -6.11 7.98 -9.39
C LEU A 103 -6.80 7.76 -10.75
N VAL A 104 -6.01 7.42 -11.76
CA VAL A 104 -6.49 6.77 -12.98
C VAL A 104 -5.97 5.35 -12.98
N ILE A 105 -6.88 4.40 -13.18
CA ILE A 105 -6.59 2.97 -13.25
C ILE A 105 -6.84 2.50 -14.67
N SER A 106 -5.86 1.84 -15.28
CA SER A 106 -6.08 1.09 -16.52
C SER A 106 -6.16 -0.40 -16.22
N GLY A 107 -7.05 -1.09 -16.91
CA GLY A 107 -7.30 -2.50 -16.65
C GLY A 107 -8.35 -3.10 -17.56
N LYS A 108 -8.88 -4.24 -17.12
CA LYS A 108 -10.03 -4.88 -17.73
C LYS A 108 -10.96 -5.49 -16.67
N SER A 109 -12.25 -5.43 -16.96
CA SER A 109 -13.30 -6.15 -16.25
C SER A 109 -13.88 -7.17 -17.24
N ARG A 110 -13.68 -8.46 -16.95
CA ARG A 110 -13.98 -9.57 -17.89
C ARG A 110 -13.34 -9.34 -19.26
N HIS A 111 -14.14 -8.99 -20.28
CA HIS A 111 -13.70 -8.77 -21.66
C HIS A 111 -13.54 -7.29 -22.02
N HIS A 112 -13.97 -6.37 -21.15
CA HIS A 112 -13.92 -4.94 -21.41
C HIS A 112 -12.65 -4.36 -20.83
N ARG A 113 -11.81 -3.79 -21.69
CA ARG A 113 -10.58 -3.09 -21.32
C ARG A 113 -10.81 -1.59 -21.44
N GLY A 114 -10.26 -0.84 -20.50
CA GLY A 114 -10.31 0.62 -20.53
C GLY A 114 -9.70 1.21 -19.27
N THR A 115 -10.17 2.40 -18.92
CA THR A 115 -9.71 3.16 -17.76
C THR A 115 -10.89 3.57 -16.88
N SER A 116 -10.63 3.77 -15.60
CA SER A 116 -11.55 4.40 -14.66
C SER A 116 -10.79 5.41 -13.83
N THR A 117 -11.48 6.47 -13.41
CA THR A 117 -10.97 7.46 -12.46
C THR A 117 -11.51 7.12 -11.07
N LEU A 118 -10.63 7.08 -10.08
CA LEU A 118 -11.01 6.90 -8.68
C LEU A 118 -10.68 8.17 -7.90
N GLU A 119 -11.68 8.77 -7.30
CA GLU A 119 -11.52 9.83 -6.31
C GLU A 119 -11.64 9.25 -4.90
N VAL A 120 -10.65 9.52 -4.05
CA VAL A 120 -10.68 9.08 -2.66
C VAL A 120 -10.67 10.28 -1.75
N GLU A 121 -11.69 10.37 -0.90
CA GLU A 121 -11.78 11.34 0.19
C GLU A 121 -11.27 10.71 1.49
N VAL A 122 -10.44 11.46 2.20
CA VAL A 122 -9.78 11.02 3.43
C VAL A 122 -10.29 11.87 4.59
N ASN A 123 -10.93 11.21 5.54
CA ASN A 123 -11.39 11.86 6.76
C ASN A 123 -10.48 11.48 7.94
N PRO A 124 -10.05 12.45 8.77
CA PRO A 124 -9.40 12.12 10.03
C PRO A 124 -10.36 11.34 10.93
N GLN A 125 -9.81 10.42 11.73
CA GLN A 125 -10.54 9.70 12.80
C GLN A 125 -10.65 10.51 14.08
#